data_AF-A0A948TT13-F1
#
_entry.id   AF-A0A948TT13-F1
#
_cell.length_a   1.000
_cell.length_b   1.000
_cell.length_c   1.000
_cell.angle_alpha   90.00
_cell.angle_beta   90.00
_cell.angle_gamma   90.00
#
_symmetry.space_group_name_H-M   'P 1'
#
loop_
_entity.id
_entity.type
_entity.pdbx_description
1 polymer ?
#
loop_
_entity_poly.entity_id
_entity_poly.type
_entity_poly.pdbx_seq_one_letter_code
_entity_poly.pdbx_strand_id
1 'polypeptide(L)'
;MVIVRVLVFKTLRLKGILRRCPKLCALLLDQKVQVEAVEWDGKIESIPTGGQIMVHCCREMFCRTGELARFCAACGYIPFYDDFYLTSDGAFFSGLEERIIRWLKLVAR
;
A
#
# COMPACT_ATOMS: atom_id res chain seq x y z
N MET A 1 -17.67 -4.25 -6.09
CA MET A 1 -16.72 -3.14 -6.30
C MET A 1 -15.69 -3.22 -5.18
N VAL A 2 -14.40 -3.35 -5.50
CA VAL A 2 -13.34 -3.47 -4.48
C VAL A 2 -12.95 -2.06 -4.04
N ILE A 3 -12.93 -1.82 -2.73
CA ILE A 3 -12.45 -0.57 -2.13
C ILE A 3 -11.09 -0.86 -1.50
N VAL A 4 -10.05 -0.15 -1.95
CA VAL A 4 -8.71 -0.22 -1.40
C VAL A 4 -8.41 1.07 -0.64
N ARG A 5 -8.06 0.94 0.64
CA ARG A 5 -7.59 2.05 1.46
C ARG A 5 -6.08 2.17 1.33
N VAL A 6 -5.62 3.33 0.89
CA VAL A 6 -4.21 3.67 0.83
C VAL A 6 -3.88 4.53 2.03
N LEU A 7 -3.10 3.97 2.95
CA LEU A 7 -2.58 4.69 4.09
C LEU A 7 -1.47 5.63 3.63
N VAL A 8 -1.64 6.90 3.95
CA VAL A 8 -0.78 7.98 3.51
C VAL A 8 -0.25 8.72 4.72
N PHE A 9 1.07 8.89 4.81
CA PHE A 9 1.65 9.69 5.88
C PHE A 9 1.13 11.13 5.81
N LYS A 10 0.83 11.77 6.95
CA LYS A 10 0.10 13.05 7.07
C LYS A 10 0.59 14.19 6.16
N THR A 11 1.88 14.21 5.81
CA THR A 11 2.49 15.23 4.95
C THR A 11 2.29 14.97 3.46
N LEU A 12 1.83 13.77 3.08
CA LEU A 12 1.67 13.32 1.71
C LEU A 12 0.20 13.29 1.30
N ARG A 13 -0.06 13.66 0.04
CA ARG A 13 -1.39 13.58 -0.57
C ARG A 13 -1.45 12.40 -1.54
N LEU A 14 -2.56 11.65 -1.54
CA LEU A 14 -2.79 10.53 -2.45
C LEU A 14 -2.58 10.92 -3.91
N LYS A 15 -3.09 12.08 -4.35
CA LYS A 15 -2.88 12.59 -5.71
C LYS A 15 -1.38 12.75 -6.06
N GLY A 16 -0.57 13.17 -5.09
CA GLY A 16 0.88 13.30 -5.27
C GLY A 16 1.57 11.95 -5.41
N ILE A 17 1.11 10.93 -4.66
CA ILE A 17 1.62 9.56 -4.76
C ILE A 17 1.24 8.94 -6.10
N LEU A 18 -0.03 8.98 -6.48
CA LEU A 18 -0.49 8.41 -7.75
C LEU A 18 0.16 9.09 -8.96
N ARG A 19 0.50 10.39 -8.86
CA ARG A 19 1.28 11.09 -9.90
C ARG A 19 2.72 10.55 -10.00
N ARG A 20 3.32 10.13 -8.88
CA ARG A 20 4.65 9.50 -8.86
C ARG A 20 4.63 8.03 -9.25
N CYS A 21 3.46 7.39 -9.18
CA CYS A 21 3.23 5.98 -9.52
C CYS A 21 2.19 5.87 -10.67
N PRO A 22 2.49 6.38 -11.88
CA PRO A 22 1.51 6.41 -12.97
C PRO A 22 1.02 5.02 -13.36
N LYS A 23 1.90 4.02 -13.25
CA LYS A 23 1.64 2.59 -13.43
C LYS A 23 0.61 2.06 -12.47
N LEU A 24 0.83 2.29 -11.17
CA LEU A 24 -0.12 1.95 -10.12
C LEU A 24 -1.49 2.61 -10.37
N CYS A 25 -1.51 3.89 -10.73
CA CYS A 25 -2.74 4.62 -11.01
C CYS A 25 -3.52 3.99 -12.17
N ALA A 26 -2.85 3.70 -13.29
CA ALA A 26 -3.44 3.06 -14.46
C ALA A 26 -4.00 1.67 -14.11
N LEU A 27 -3.25 0.88 -13.34
CA LEU A 27 -3.68 -0.44 -12.90
C LEU A 27 -4.95 -0.38 -12.04
N LEU A 28 -5.00 0.50 -11.03
CA LEU A 28 -6.16 0.61 -10.14
C LEU A 28 -7.42 1.04 -10.91
N LEU A 29 -7.27 1.92 -11.90
CA LEU A 29 -8.35 2.33 -12.81
C LEU A 29 -8.84 1.17 -13.69
N ASP A 30 -7.92 0.43 -14.33
CA ASP A 30 -8.23 -0.72 -15.17
C ASP A 30 -8.98 -1.81 -14.40
N GLN A 31 -8.54 -2.08 -13.17
CA GLN A 31 -9.16 -3.06 -12.28
C GLN A 31 -10.47 -2.56 -11.62
N LYS A 32 -10.93 -1.35 -11.97
CA LYS A 32 -12.14 -0.72 -11.41
C LYS A 32 -12.14 -0.69 -9.87
N VAL A 33 -10.95 -0.47 -9.29
CA VAL A 33 -10.76 -0.37 -7.86
C VAL A 33 -11.09 1.05 -7.41
N GLN A 34 -11.96 1.18 -6.41
CA GLN A 34 -12.15 2.45 -5.72
C GLN A 34 -11.01 2.64 -4.72
N VAL A 35 -10.33 3.77 -4.79
CA VAL A 35 -9.18 4.08 -3.93
C VAL A 35 -9.58 5.15 -2.92
N GLU A 36 -9.41 4.86 -1.64
CA GLU A 36 -9.65 5.79 -0.54
C GLU A 36 -8.33 6.16 0.12
N ALA A 37 -8.03 7.45 0.22
CA ALA A 37 -6.90 7.92 1.01
C ALA A 37 -7.27 7.92 2.48
N VAL A 38 -6.43 7.34 3.33
CA VAL A 38 -6.58 7.40 4.78
C VAL A 38 -5.28 7.95 5.37
N GLU A 39 -5.38 9.03 6.13
CA GLU A 39 -4.21 9.57 6.82
C GLU A 39 -3.70 8.58 7.87
N TRP A 40 -2.39 8.42 7.91
CA TRP A 40 -1.69 7.52 8.82
C TRP A 40 -0.56 8.28 9.52
N ASP A 41 -0.38 8.02 10.81
CA ASP A 41 0.61 8.73 11.63
C ASP A 41 2.01 8.12 11.59
N GLY A 42 2.24 7.08 10.78
CA GLY A 42 3.55 6.46 10.56
C GLY A 42 3.92 5.35 11.56
N LYS A 43 3.01 4.94 12.43
CA LYS A 43 3.21 3.89 13.45
C LYS A 43 2.45 2.61 13.11
N ILE A 44 2.95 1.44 13.51
CA ILE A 44 2.28 0.17 13.16
C ILE A 44 0.94 0.05 13.90
N GLU A 45 0.90 0.46 15.17
CA GLU A 45 -0.26 0.40 16.05
C GLU A 45 -1.45 1.26 15.60
N SER A 46 -1.24 2.21 14.69
CA SER A 46 -2.29 3.07 14.15
C SER A 46 -2.82 2.57 12.79
N ILE A 47 -2.26 1.48 12.26
CA ILE A 47 -2.76 0.86 11.03
C ILE A 47 -4.10 0.17 11.34
N PRO A 48 -5.20 0.53 10.67
CA PRO A 48 -6.49 -0.12 10.91
C PRO A 48 -6.44 -1.61 10.59
N THR A 49 -7.20 -2.38 11.35
CA THR A 49 -7.38 -3.82 11.14
C THR A 49 -8.54 -4.10 10.18
N GLY A 50 -8.32 -4.97 9.20
CA GLY A 50 -9.33 -5.44 8.26
C GLY A 50 -9.44 -4.63 6.97
N GLY A 51 -9.99 -5.28 5.95
CA GLY A 51 -10.19 -4.72 4.61
C GLY A 51 -8.93 -4.78 3.73
N GLN A 52 -9.04 -4.19 2.54
CA GLN A 52 -7.97 -4.15 1.56
C GLN A 52 -7.12 -2.90 1.77
N ILE A 53 -5.98 -3.07 2.43
CA ILE A 53 -5.08 -1.97 2.79
C ILE A 53 -3.78 -2.02 1.99
N MET A 54 -3.43 -0.87 1.42
CA MET A 54 -2.10 -0.56 0.94
C MET A 54 -1.46 0.48 1.86
N VAL A 55 -0.18 0.33 2.18
CA VAL A 55 0.55 1.25 3.04
C VAL A 55 1.65 1.94 2.24
N HIS A 56 1.51 3.23 1.98
CA HIS A 56 2.57 3.99 1.32
C HIS A 56 3.70 4.29 2.33
N CYS A 57 4.82 3.60 2.16
CA CYS A 57 6.04 3.80 2.95
C CYS A 57 6.63 5.18 2.65
N CYS A 58 7.31 5.78 3.62
CA CYS A 58 8.09 6.99 3.37
C CYS A 58 9.20 7.12 4.44
N ARG A 59 10.15 8.04 4.22
CA ARG A 59 11.25 8.26 5.18
C ARG A 59 10.79 8.93 6.49
N GLU A 60 9.59 9.48 6.51
CA GLU A 60 9.05 10.22 7.66
C GLU A 60 8.24 9.32 8.62
N MET A 61 8.04 8.04 8.26
CA MET A 61 7.35 7.10 9.14
C MET A 61 8.20 6.74 10.36
N PHE A 62 7.56 6.50 11.50
CA PHE A 62 8.25 6.22 12.76
C PHE A 62 8.59 4.74 12.95
N CYS A 63 7.92 3.84 12.22
CA CYS A 63 8.18 2.41 12.28
C CYS A 63 9.36 2.00 11.39
N ARG A 64 10.05 0.91 11.77
CA ARG A 64 11.10 0.32 10.94
C ARG A 64 10.46 -0.43 9.78
N THR A 65 11.06 -0.31 8.59
CA THR A 65 10.62 -1.00 7.37
C THR A 65 10.43 -2.51 7.58
N GLY A 66 11.36 -3.18 8.27
CA GLY A 66 11.24 -4.63 8.54
C GLY A 66 10.10 -4.99 9.51
N GLU A 67 9.71 -4.10 10.42
CA GLU A 67 8.56 -4.33 11.30
C GLU A 67 7.25 -4.14 10.53
N LEU A 68 7.16 -3.07 9.72
CA LEU A 68 6.03 -2.82 8.84
C LEU A 68 5.82 -3.98 7.85
N ALA A 69 6.90 -4.48 7.25
CA ALA A 69 6.88 -5.62 6.34
C ALA A 69 6.22 -6.85 6.97
N ARG A 70 6.67 -7.23 8.18
CA ARG A 70 6.11 -8.38 8.91
C ARG A 70 4.66 -8.17 9.29
N PHE A 71 4.32 -6.98 9.77
CA PHE A 71 2.94 -6.63 10.11
C PHE A 71 2.02 -6.73 8.89
N CYS A 72 2.38 -6.07 7.79
CA CYS A 72 1.57 -6.11 6.57
C CYS A 72 1.47 -7.53 6.00
N ALA A 73 2.53 -8.34 6.07
CA ALA A 73 2.46 -9.73 5.64
C ALA A 73 1.46 -10.55 6.47
N ALA A 74 1.46 -10.37 7.79
CA ALA A 74 0.52 -11.05 8.69
C ALA A 74 -0.94 -10.62 8.46
N CYS A 75 -1.17 -9.35 8.11
CA CYS A 75 -2.50 -8.82 7.81
C CYS A 75 -2.95 -9.00 6.36
N GLY A 76 -2.07 -9.46 5.46
CA GLY A 76 -2.36 -9.54 4.03
C GLY A 76 -2.45 -8.18 3.33
N TYR A 77 -1.73 -7.17 3.83
CA TYR A 77 -1.67 -5.81 3.27
C TYR A 77 -0.50 -5.64 2.30
N ILE A 78 -0.52 -4.57 1.50
CA ILE A 78 0.55 -4.26 0.53
C ILE A 78 1.29 -2.98 0.95
N PRO A 79 2.47 -3.09 1.57
CA PRO A 79 3.34 -1.94 1.76
C PRO A 79 4.10 -1.64 0.47
N PHE A 80 4.18 -0.37 0.08
CA PHE A 80 4.82 0.06 -1.18
C PHE A 80 5.51 1.42 -1.05
N TYR A 81 6.47 1.68 -1.93
CA TYR A 81 7.17 2.96 -2.10
C TYR A 81 7.39 3.19 -3.58
N ASP A 82 6.82 4.27 -4.14
CA ASP A 82 6.77 4.50 -5.58
C ASP A 82 6.26 3.25 -6.34
N ASP A 83 7.02 2.73 -7.32
CA ASP A 83 6.67 1.52 -8.09
C ASP A 83 7.23 0.21 -7.49
N PHE A 84 7.69 0.25 -6.24
CA PHE A 84 8.24 -0.90 -5.52
C PHE A 84 7.30 -1.35 -4.41
N TYR A 85 7.19 -2.67 -4.20
CA TYR A 85 6.54 -3.21 -3.01
C TYR A 85 7.59 -3.67 -2.00
N LEU A 86 7.21 -3.63 -0.73
CA LEU A 86 8.05 -4.09 0.37
C LEU A 86 7.72 -5.56 0.68
N THR A 87 8.72 -6.44 0.57
CA THR A 87 8.61 -7.86 0.89
C THR A 87 8.67 -8.10 2.40
N SER A 88 8.18 -9.25 2.86
CA SER A 88 8.09 -9.63 4.28
C SER A 88 9.44 -9.70 5.01
N ASP A 89 10.54 -9.83 4.27
CA ASP A 89 11.93 -9.80 4.77
C ASP A 89 12.49 -8.37 4.91
N GLY A 90 11.73 -7.35 4.51
CA GLY A 90 12.12 -5.95 4.63
C GLY A 90 12.81 -5.36 3.39
N ALA A 91 12.82 -6.05 2.25
CA ALA A 91 13.43 -5.57 1.01
C ALA A 91 12.41 -4.94 0.04
N PHE A 92 12.85 -3.98 -0.78
CA PHE A 92 12.02 -3.41 -1.83
C PHE A 92 12.27 -4.14 -3.15
N PHE A 93 11.18 -4.54 -3.82
CA PHE A 93 11.22 -5.23 -5.11
C PHE A 93 10.39 -4.50 -6.15
N SER A 94 10.90 -4.48 -7.39
CA SER A 94 10.12 -4.07 -8.56
C SER A 94 9.01 -5.07 -8.86
N GLY A 95 7.96 -4.63 -9.54
CA GLY A 95 6.80 -5.48 -9.87
C GLY A 95 5.62 -5.29 -8.92
N LEU A 96 5.44 -4.07 -8.43
CA LEU A 96 4.27 -3.67 -7.63
C LEU A 96 2.96 -3.98 -8.36
N GLU A 97 2.93 -3.81 -9.69
CA GLU A 97 1.75 -4.06 -10.51
C GLU A 97 1.31 -5.54 -10.46
N GLU A 98 2.22 -6.47 -10.75
CA GLU A 98 1.93 -7.90 -10.69
C GLU A 98 1.55 -8.33 -9.26
N ARG A 99 2.19 -7.74 -8.26
CA ARG A 99 1.88 -7.99 -6.86
C ARG A 99 0.45 -7.56 -6.53
N ILE A 100 0.04 -6.37 -6.95
CA ILE A 100 -1.32 -5.85 -6.73
C ILE A 100 -2.35 -6.65 -7.51
N ILE A 101 -2.10 -7.03 -8.77
CA ILE A 101 -3.01 -7.89 -9.55
C ILE A 101 -3.26 -9.20 -8.82
N ARG A 102 -2.20 -9.87 -8.34
CA ARG A 102 -2.31 -11.12 -7.58
C ARG A 102 -3.08 -10.92 -6.29
N TRP A 103 -2.80 -9.84 -5.57
CA TRP A 103 -3.47 -9.50 -4.33
C TRP A 103 -4.96 -9.22 -4.54
N LEU A 104 -5.33 -8.40 -5.53
CA LEU A 104 -6.72 -8.10 -5.88
C LEU A 104 -7.53 -9.37 -6.21
N LYS A 105 -6.93 -10.33 -6.92
CA LYS A 105 -7.56 -11.64 -7.20
C LYS A 105 -7.86 -12.48 -5.95
N LEU A 106 -7.08 -12.29 -4.88
CA LEU A 106 -7.29 -12.99 -3.61
C LEU A 106 -8.38 -12.33 -2.77
N VAL A 107 -8.43 -10.99 -2.76
CA VAL A 107 -9.35 -10.21 -1.92
C VAL A 107 -10.70 -9.90 -2.57
N ALA A 108 -10.85 -10.15 -3.88
CA ALA A 108 -12.10 -9.98 -4.63
C ALA A 108 -13.01 -11.22 -4.63
N ARG A 109 -12.63 -12.28 -3.91
CA ARG A 109 -13.45 -13.48 -3.66
C ARG A 109 -14.26 -13.31 -2.40
#